data_AF-E5EU15-F1
#
_entry.id   AF-E5EU15-F1
#
_cell.length_a   1.000
_cell.length_b   1.000
_cell.length_c   1.000
_cell.angle_alpha   90.00
_cell.angle_beta   90.00
_cell.angle_gamma   90.00
#
_symmetry.space_group_name_H-M   'P 1'
#
loop_
_entity.id
_entity.type
_entity.pdbx_description
1 polymer ?
#
loop_
_entity_poly.entity_id
_entity_poly.type
_entity_poly.pdbx_seq_one_letter_code
_entity_poly.pdbx_strand_id
1 'polypeptide(L)'
;TRDISLAGRILANFPEHLTEEQRISDALTELGELAKTPEANIIKLPNISASVPQLKAAIKELQDKGYALPNYPEEPSSYEEEAIKATYDKIKGSAVNPVLREGNSDRRAPASVKNYAKKNPHSMGAWSKDSKSHVASMSDKDFFGSEKSMTLSGATKVAIEFVGKEGAVKVLKKPFALQDKEIIDTSVMSKKALIAFFEKEIADAKAQDVLFSLHMKATMMKVSDPVIFGHAVKVYYKAVFDKYGQLFDQLGVDVNNGLGDVYAKIQSLPEAQRAEIEAAIQAVYATQPALAMVDSDRGITNLHVPSDV
;
A
#
# COMPACT_ATOMS: atom_id res chain seq x y z
N THR A 1 6.69 -21.04 20.73
CA THR A 1 6.62 -20.28 19.46
C THR A 1 5.95 -18.93 19.72
N ARG A 2 5.96 -18.01 18.76
CA ARG A 2 5.25 -16.72 18.83
C ARG A 2 4.50 -16.51 17.52
N ASP A 3 3.18 -16.39 17.57
CA ASP A 3 2.36 -16.25 16.37
C ASP A 3 2.23 -14.78 15.97
N ILE A 4 2.85 -14.41 14.85
CA ILE A 4 2.78 -13.08 14.25
C ILE A 4 2.07 -13.12 12.88
N SER A 5 1.29 -14.16 12.62
CA SER A 5 0.42 -14.28 11.44
C SER A 5 -0.55 -13.09 11.37
N LEU A 6 -1.12 -12.84 10.19
CA LEU A 6 -2.14 -11.80 10.06
C LEU A 6 -3.35 -12.10 10.96
N ALA A 7 -3.84 -13.34 10.93
CA ALA A 7 -4.96 -13.77 11.76
C ALA A 7 -4.66 -13.64 13.27
N GLY A 8 -3.49 -14.12 13.72
CA GLY A 8 -3.09 -14.00 15.12
C GLY A 8 -3.03 -12.54 15.58
N ARG A 9 -2.45 -11.65 14.77
CA ARG A 9 -2.41 -10.22 15.10
C ARG A 9 -3.79 -9.56 15.14
N ILE A 10 -4.73 -9.99 14.29
CA ILE A 10 -6.12 -9.55 14.36
C ILE A 10 -6.73 -9.98 15.70
N LEU A 11 -6.67 -11.27 16.02
CA LEU A 11 -7.26 -11.82 17.25
C LEU A 11 -6.69 -11.17 18.52
N ALA A 12 -5.37 -10.98 18.58
CA ALA A 12 -4.70 -10.35 19.72
C ALA A 12 -5.13 -8.89 19.97
N ASN A 13 -5.64 -8.20 18.95
CA ASN A 13 -6.00 -6.77 19.03
C ASN A 13 -7.51 -6.53 19.19
N PHE A 14 -8.35 -7.58 19.19
CA PHE A 14 -9.79 -7.46 19.43
C PHE A 14 -10.29 -8.41 20.54
N PRO A 15 -9.62 -8.51 21.71
CA PRO A 15 -9.98 -9.49 22.74
C PRO A 15 -11.40 -9.31 23.29
N GLU A 16 -11.96 -8.10 23.24
CA GLU A 16 -13.33 -7.79 23.67
C GLU A 16 -14.40 -8.41 22.76
N HIS A 17 -14.05 -8.75 21.51
CA HIS A 17 -14.93 -9.42 20.56
C HIS A 17 -14.80 -10.96 20.60
N LEU A 18 -13.98 -11.49 21.51
CA LEU A 18 -13.64 -12.90 21.59
C LEU A 18 -14.11 -13.51 22.90
N THR A 19 -14.52 -14.78 22.85
CA THR A 19 -14.68 -15.59 24.07
C THR A 19 -13.33 -15.82 24.75
N GLU A 20 -13.33 -16.21 26.02
CA GLU A 20 -12.08 -16.43 26.76
C GLU A 20 -11.19 -17.48 26.09
N GLU A 21 -11.77 -18.52 25.50
CA GLU A 21 -11.07 -19.60 24.81
C GLU A 21 -10.53 -19.18 23.44
N GLN A 22 -11.12 -18.15 22.82
CA GLN A 22 -10.70 -17.61 21.53
C GLN A 22 -9.55 -16.60 21.66
N ARG A 23 -9.35 -16.04 22.85
CA ARG A 23 -8.31 -15.04 23.10
C ARG A 23 -6.92 -15.66 23.02
N ILE A 24 -6.01 -14.92 22.40
CA ILE A 24 -4.59 -15.28 22.32
C ILE A 24 -3.73 -14.12 22.83
N SER A 25 -2.49 -14.40 23.21
CA SER A 25 -1.58 -13.35 23.66
C SER A 25 -1.10 -12.48 22.49
N ASP A 26 -0.79 -11.21 22.77
CA ASP A 26 -0.17 -10.31 21.80
C ASP A 26 1.31 -10.61 21.65
N ALA A 27 1.59 -11.66 20.87
CA ALA A 27 2.93 -12.13 20.60
C ALA A 27 3.82 -11.08 19.89
N LEU A 28 3.25 -10.12 19.15
CA LEU A 28 4.05 -9.07 18.50
C LEU A 28 4.55 -8.06 19.53
N THR A 29 3.70 -7.64 20.45
CA THR A 29 4.10 -6.77 21.56
C THR A 29 5.14 -7.46 22.45
N GLU A 30 4.93 -8.73 22.81
CA GLU A 30 5.91 -9.52 23.57
C GLU A 30 7.27 -9.60 22.87
N LEU A 31 7.29 -9.84 21.55
CA LEU A 31 8.54 -9.88 20.78
C LEU A 31 9.20 -8.52 20.65
N GLY A 32 8.43 -7.42 20.62
CA GLY A 32 8.96 -6.06 20.59
C GLY A 32 9.69 -5.71 21.90
N GLU A 33 9.15 -6.14 23.03
CA GLU A 33 9.84 -5.98 24.32
C GLU A 33 11.07 -6.90 24.41
N LEU A 34 10.95 -8.16 23.96
CA LEU A 34 12.10 -9.07 23.91
C LEU A 34 13.23 -8.51 23.04
N ALA A 35 12.92 -7.90 21.89
CA ALA A 35 13.93 -7.35 20.97
C ALA A 35 14.80 -6.24 21.60
N LYS A 36 14.36 -5.64 22.70
CA LYS A 36 15.09 -4.62 23.47
C LYS A 36 15.95 -5.22 24.59
N THR A 37 15.96 -6.54 24.78
CA THR A 37 16.76 -7.20 25.81
C THR A 37 17.99 -7.92 25.23
N PRO A 38 19.08 -8.06 26.00
CA PRO A 38 20.28 -8.78 25.55
C PRO A 38 20.06 -10.27 25.26
N GLU A 39 19.03 -10.88 25.85
CA GLU A 39 18.71 -12.30 25.72
C GLU A 39 17.95 -12.63 24.42
N ALA A 40 17.58 -11.62 23.63
CA ALA A 40 16.81 -11.78 22.41
C ALA A 40 17.51 -12.68 21.39
N ASN A 41 16.89 -13.81 21.05
CA ASN A 41 17.29 -14.65 19.94
C ASN A 41 16.05 -15.00 19.10
N ILE A 42 15.83 -14.23 18.03
CA ILE A 42 14.61 -14.28 17.23
C ILE A 42 14.95 -14.75 15.81
N ILE A 43 14.45 -15.93 15.44
CA ILE A 43 14.46 -16.40 14.05
C ILE A 43 13.18 -15.93 13.37
N LYS A 44 13.30 -14.91 12.53
CA LYS A 44 12.17 -14.26 11.86
C LYS A 44 11.98 -14.78 10.44
N LEU A 45 10.89 -15.52 10.20
CA LEU A 45 10.45 -15.94 8.87
C LEU A 45 9.68 -14.80 8.15
N PRO A 46 9.55 -14.79 6.81
CA PRO A 46 8.69 -13.85 6.10
C PRO A 46 7.24 -13.85 6.61
N ASN A 47 6.59 -12.69 6.60
CA ASN A 47 5.18 -12.55 7.00
C ASN A 47 4.46 -11.54 6.08
N ILE A 48 3.13 -11.59 6.08
CA ILE A 48 2.27 -10.68 5.31
C ILE A 48 2.34 -9.26 5.86
N SER A 49 2.62 -8.28 5.00
CA SER A 49 2.31 -6.87 5.22
C SER A 49 0.99 -6.56 4.51
N ALA A 50 -0.11 -6.63 5.25
CA ALA A 50 -1.44 -6.80 4.64
C ALA A 50 -1.91 -5.55 3.90
N SER A 51 -2.35 -5.70 2.65
CA SER A 51 -3.20 -4.72 1.97
C SER A 51 -4.61 -4.72 2.56
N VAL A 52 -5.44 -3.72 2.23
CA VAL A 52 -6.84 -3.68 2.67
C VAL A 52 -7.64 -4.90 2.19
N PRO A 53 -7.52 -5.35 0.91
CA PRO A 53 -8.17 -6.58 0.46
C PRO A 53 -7.75 -7.82 1.27
N GLN A 54 -6.47 -7.99 1.55
CA GLN A 54 -5.97 -9.11 2.35
C GLN A 54 -6.48 -9.07 3.80
N LEU A 55 -6.57 -7.87 4.39
CA LEU A 55 -7.15 -7.68 5.71
C LEU A 55 -8.63 -8.09 5.74
N LYS A 56 -9.43 -7.58 4.79
CA LYS A 56 -10.86 -7.92 4.67
C LYS A 56 -11.08 -9.42 4.48
N ALA A 57 -10.26 -10.08 3.65
CA ALA A 57 -10.31 -11.52 3.45
C ALA A 57 -10.02 -12.29 4.74
N ALA A 58 -8.99 -11.88 5.50
CA ALA A 58 -8.66 -12.52 6.78
C ALA A 58 -9.74 -12.31 7.85
N ILE A 59 -10.33 -11.11 7.93
CA ILE A 59 -11.47 -10.83 8.83
C ILE A 59 -12.65 -11.74 8.48
N LYS A 60 -13.00 -11.82 7.19
CA LYS A 60 -14.09 -12.67 6.73
C LYS A 60 -13.83 -14.15 7.06
N GLU A 61 -12.63 -14.65 6.80
CA GLU A 61 -12.28 -16.05 7.12
C GLU A 61 -12.40 -16.34 8.62
N LEU A 62 -12.00 -15.40 9.48
CA LEU A 62 -12.15 -15.54 10.93
C LEU A 62 -13.63 -15.46 11.37
N GLN A 63 -14.42 -14.57 10.79
CA GLN A 63 -15.86 -14.52 11.06
C GLN A 63 -16.56 -15.81 10.67
N ASP A 64 -16.23 -16.38 9.50
CA ASP A 64 -16.76 -17.66 9.03
C ASP A 64 -16.34 -18.84 9.96
N LYS A 65 -15.29 -18.66 10.78
CA LYS A 65 -14.84 -19.59 11.82
C LYS A 65 -15.41 -19.32 13.22
N GLY A 66 -16.32 -18.34 13.36
CA GLY A 66 -17.01 -18.05 14.62
C GLY A 66 -16.34 -17.01 15.53
N TYR A 67 -15.35 -16.26 15.03
CA TYR A 67 -14.80 -15.11 15.75
C TYR A 67 -15.66 -13.88 15.46
N ALA A 68 -16.28 -13.27 16.48
CA ALA A 68 -17.23 -12.16 16.34
C ALA A 68 -16.55 -10.79 16.09
N LEU A 69 -15.55 -10.77 15.20
CA LEU A 69 -14.74 -9.61 14.88
C LEU A 69 -15.56 -8.56 14.11
N PRO A 70 -15.34 -7.26 14.37
CA PRO A 70 -15.96 -6.21 13.59
C PRO A 70 -15.40 -6.16 12.16
N ASN A 71 -16.22 -5.75 11.20
CA ASN A 71 -15.76 -5.48 9.84
C ASN A 71 -14.78 -4.30 9.81
N TYR A 72 -13.94 -4.22 8.77
CA TYR A 72 -13.11 -3.04 8.52
C TYR A 72 -13.96 -1.90 7.91
N PRO A 73 -14.18 -0.77 8.62
CA PRO A 73 -14.92 0.35 8.06
C PRO A 73 -14.00 1.19 7.18
N GLU A 74 -14.31 1.25 5.88
CA GLU A 74 -13.55 2.06 4.92
C GLU A 74 -13.77 3.56 5.17
N GLU A 75 -15.03 3.93 5.37
CA GLU A 75 -15.48 5.28 5.66
C GLU A 75 -16.19 5.29 7.03
N PRO A 76 -15.44 5.46 8.14
CA PRO A 76 -16.03 5.42 9.46
C PRO A 76 -16.93 6.65 9.67
N SER A 77 -18.13 6.41 10.19
CA SER A 77 -19.19 7.39 10.41
C SER A 77 -19.51 7.60 11.89
N SER A 78 -18.91 6.79 12.77
CA SER A 78 -19.09 6.84 14.22
C SER A 78 -17.76 6.74 14.95
N TYR A 79 -17.74 7.15 16.22
CA TYR A 79 -16.56 7.01 17.09
C TYR A 79 -16.11 5.55 17.24
N GLU A 80 -17.06 4.61 17.27
CA GLU A 80 -16.78 3.18 17.34
C GLU A 80 -16.09 2.69 16.06
N GLU A 81 -16.62 3.07 14.89
CA GLU A 81 -16.01 2.73 13.60
C GLU A 81 -14.62 3.35 13.44
N GLU A 82 -14.42 4.60 13.92
CA GLU A 82 -13.09 5.23 13.94
C GLU A 82 -12.10 4.45 14.81
N ALA A 83 -12.52 3.99 15.99
CA ALA A 83 -11.69 3.18 16.87
C ALA A 83 -11.34 1.82 16.26
N ILE A 84 -12.32 1.13 15.67
CA ILE A 84 -12.12 -0.15 14.96
C ILE A 84 -11.14 0.04 13.80
N LYS A 85 -11.34 1.09 12.99
CA LYS A 85 -10.45 1.42 11.88
C LYS A 85 -9.03 1.68 12.36
N ALA A 86 -8.88 2.47 13.41
CA ALA A 86 -7.57 2.81 13.97
C ALA A 86 -6.83 1.56 14.46
N THR A 87 -7.52 0.59 15.06
CA THR A 87 -6.94 -0.70 15.47
C THR A 87 -6.49 -1.52 14.26
N TYR A 88 -7.36 -1.71 13.27
CA TYR A 88 -6.99 -2.41 12.04
C TYR A 88 -5.87 -1.73 11.24
N ASP A 89 -5.83 -0.39 11.24
CA ASP A 89 -4.81 0.40 10.56
C ASP A 89 -3.40 0.24 11.20
N LYS A 90 -3.33 -0.19 12.47
CA LYS A 90 -2.07 -0.62 13.13
C LYS A 90 -1.65 -2.02 12.69
N ILE A 91 -2.60 -2.88 12.32
CA ILE A 91 -2.37 -4.28 11.95
C ILE A 91 -1.98 -4.40 10.46
N LYS A 92 -2.59 -3.60 9.59
CA LYS A 92 -2.31 -3.62 8.15
C LYS A 92 -0.96 -2.98 7.79
N GLY A 93 -0.46 -3.30 6.61
CA GLY A 93 0.86 -2.89 6.13
C GLY A 93 2.00 -3.55 6.90
N SER A 94 3.19 -2.95 6.89
CA SER A 94 4.37 -3.51 7.55
C SER A 94 4.37 -3.27 9.06
N ALA A 95 3.47 -3.94 9.79
CA ALA A 95 3.33 -3.79 11.25
C ALA A 95 4.42 -4.52 12.06
N VAL A 96 4.95 -5.63 11.55
CA VAL A 96 5.89 -6.48 12.30
C VAL A 96 7.33 -5.98 12.24
N ASN A 97 7.82 -5.61 11.06
CA ASN A 97 9.23 -5.27 10.89
C ASN A 97 9.67 -4.04 11.72
N PRO A 98 8.89 -2.95 11.83
CA PRO A 98 9.27 -1.80 12.64
C PRO A 98 9.39 -2.12 14.13
N VAL A 99 8.68 -3.14 14.63
CA VAL A 99 8.72 -3.56 16.03
C VAL A 99 9.94 -4.44 16.34
N LEU A 100 10.36 -5.28 15.38
CA LEU A 100 11.42 -6.26 15.63
C LEU A 100 12.82 -5.77 15.24
N ARG A 101 12.94 -4.67 14.51
CA ARG A 101 14.22 -4.17 13.96
C ARG A 101 14.84 -3.11 14.87
N GLU A 102 15.13 -3.49 16.10
CA GLU A 102 15.89 -2.70 17.08
C GLU A 102 17.41 -2.75 16.80
N GLY A 103 17.78 -2.58 15.52
CA GLY A 103 19.15 -2.71 15.03
C GLY A 103 19.27 -2.53 13.53
N ASN A 104 20.51 -2.47 13.04
CA ASN A 104 20.81 -2.34 11.62
C ASN A 104 20.77 -3.70 10.90
N SER A 105 20.89 -3.69 9.56
CA SER A 105 20.84 -4.91 8.75
C SER A 105 22.21 -5.30 8.19
N ASP A 106 22.71 -6.50 8.52
CA ASP A 106 23.71 -7.22 7.71
C ASP A 106 22.97 -8.20 6.78
N ARG A 107 22.99 -7.93 5.48
CA ARG A 107 22.34 -8.77 4.48
C ARG A 107 23.32 -9.09 3.35
N ARG A 108 23.69 -10.37 3.24
CA ARG A 108 24.63 -10.90 2.25
C ARG A 108 24.33 -12.36 1.92
N ALA A 109 24.64 -12.76 0.69
CA ALA A 109 24.54 -14.16 0.28
C ALA A 109 25.69 -14.98 0.89
N PRO A 110 25.43 -16.12 1.56
CA PRO A 110 26.50 -17.01 2.03
C PRO A 110 27.34 -17.58 0.88
N ALA A 111 28.61 -17.88 1.14
CA ALA A 111 29.54 -18.41 0.14
C ALA A 111 29.06 -19.74 -0.48
N SER A 112 28.43 -20.61 0.32
CA SER A 112 27.83 -21.86 -0.16
C SER A 112 26.75 -21.63 -1.21
N VAL A 113 25.82 -20.70 -0.94
CA VAL A 113 24.75 -20.30 -1.88
C VAL A 113 25.33 -19.67 -3.14
N LYS A 114 26.34 -18.79 -3.01
CA LYS A 114 27.00 -18.18 -4.17
C LYS A 114 27.72 -19.21 -5.04
N ASN A 115 28.42 -20.18 -4.42
CA ASN A 115 29.12 -21.24 -5.14
C ASN A 115 28.13 -22.19 -5.83
N TYR A 116 26.98 -22.47 -5.21
CA TYR A 116 25.90 -23.21 -5.85
C TYR A 116 25.39 -22.48 -7.10
N ALA A 117 25.10 -21.18 -7.01
CA ALA A 117 24.63 -20.38 -8.15
C ALA A 117 25.64 -20.29 -9.30
N LYS A 118 26.96 -20.36 -9.01
CA LYS A 118 28.00 -20.44 -10.06
C LYS A 118 27.98 -21.78 -10.80
N LYS A 119 27.72 -22.88 -10.10
CA LYS A 119 27.66 -24.24 -10.67
C LYS A 119 26.32 -24.52 -11.35
N ASN A 120 25.26 -23.87 -10.89
CA ASN A 120 23.88 -24.02 -11.38
C ASN A 120 23.33 -22.63 -11.72
N PRO A 121 23.77 -22.02 -12.83
CA PRO A 121 23.30 -20.70 -13.22
C PRO A 121 21.79 -20.76 -13.48
N HIS A 122 21.06 -19.82 -12.88
CA HIS A 122 19.65 -19.61 -13.20
C HIS A 122 19.55 -18.94 -14.57
N SER A 123 18.36 -19.04 -15.18
CA SER A 123 18.10 -18.35 -16.44
C SER A 123 18.25 -16.84 -16.24
N MET A 124 18.94 -16.22 -17.20
CA MET A 124 19.08 -14.77 -17.31
C MET A 124 18.58 -14.40 -18.72
N GLY A 125 17.56 -13.55 -18.80
CA GLY A 125 17.06 -13.06 -20.08
C GLY A 125 18.16 -12.34 -20.85
N ALA A 126 18.25 -12.58 -22.16
CA ALA A 126 19.20 -11.88 -23.01
C ALA A 126 18.82 -10.40 -23.10
N TRP A 127 19.81 -9.51 -22.98
CA TRP A 127 19.62 -8.08 -23.15
C TRP A 127 19.97 -7.65 -24.57
N SER A 128 19.06 -6.91 -25.21
CA SER A 128 19.31 -6.28 -26.51
C SER A 128 19.73 -4.83 -26.31
N LYS A 129 20.68 -4.36 -27.12
CA LYS A 129 21.03 -2.93 -27.24
C LYS A 129 19.88 -2.08 -27.80
N ASP A 130 18.93 -2.72 -28.47
CA ASP A 130 17.75 -2.09 -29.07
C ASP A 130 16.54 -2.13 -28.11
N SER A 131 16.75 -2.50 -26.84
CA SER A 131 15.70 -2.50 -25.82
C SER A 131 15.16 -1.07 -25.59
N LYS A 132 13.84 -0.94 -25.64
CA LYS A 132 13.13 0.31 -25.30
C LYS A 132 12.77 0.42 -23.82
N SER A 133 13.04 -0.61 -23.02
CA SER A 133 12.74 -0.59 -21.58
C SER A 133 13.55 0.51 -20.89
N HIS A 134 12.85 1.36 -20.15
CA HIS A 134 13.45 2.45 -19.38
C HIS A 134 12.61 2.73 -18.12
N VAL A 135 13.21 3.44 -17.16
CA VAL A 135 12.49 3.95 -16.00
C VAL A 135 12.07 5.39 -16.31
N ALA A 136 10.79 5.68 -16.15
CA ALA A 136 10.27 7.04 -16.13
C ALA A 136 10.02 7.47 -14.68
N SER A 137 10.52 8.64 -14.30
CA SER A 137 10.29 9.25 -12.98
C SER A 137 10.01 10.74 -13.13
N MET A 138 9.31 11.31 -12.15
CA MET A 138 9.12 12.76 -12.09
C MET A 138 10.49 13.45 -11.99
N SER A 139 10.64 14.59 -12.68
CA SER A 139 11.90 15.37 -12.68
C SER A 139 11.92 16.50 -11.66
N ASP A 140 10.77 16.83 -11.06
CA ASP A 140 10.52 17.94 -10.13
C ASP A 140 9.17 17.70 -9.41
N LYS A 141 8.93 18.36 -8.27
CA LYS A 141 7.69 18.37 -7.47
C LYS A 141 7.25 17.01 -6.96
N ASP A 142 8.17 16.08 -6.87
CA ASP A 142 8.04 14.84 -6.12
C ASP A 142 8.64 15.00 -4.72
N PHE A 143 8.75 13.90 -3.98
CA PHE A 143 9.37 13.94 -2.66
C PHE A 143 10.84 14.36 -2.72
N PHE A 144 11.58 13.90 -3.74
CA PHE A 144 12.99 14.25 -3.91
C PHE A 144 13.18 15.75 -4.17
N GLY A 145 12.44 16.31 -5.14
CA GLY A 145 12.57 17.71 -5.55
C GLY A 145 12.08 18.73 -4.52
N SER A 146 11.40 18.30 -3.45
CA SER A 146 10.85 19.17 -2.41
C SER A 146 11.43 18.95 -1.01
N GLU A 147 12.36 18.00 -0.88
CA GLU A 147 12.90 17.60 0.42
C GLU A 147 13.61 18.76 1.14
N LYS A 148 13.35 18.86 2.43
CA LYS A 148 14.08 19.70 3.38
C LYS A 148 14.44 18.86 4.57
N SER A 149 15.69 18.96 5.01
CA SER A 149 16.24 18.19 6.12
C SER A 149 16.90 19.12 7.14
N MET A 150 16.85 18.75 8.41
CA MET A 150 17.70 19.36 9.44
C MET A 150 18.07 18.38 10.55
N THR A 151 19.24 18.61 11.16
CA THR A 151 19.67 17.96 12.39
C THR A 151 19.37 18.85 13.58
N LEU A 152 18.70 18.33 14.60
CA LEU A 152 18.32 19.09 15.78
C LEU A 152 19.50 19.40 16.70
N SER A 153 19.37 20.52 17.42
CA SER A 153 20.26 20.90 18.52
C SER A 153 19.44 21.06 19.79
N GLY A 154 19.58 20.09 20.69
CA GLY A 154 18.76 19.93 21.89
C GLY A 154 17.48 19.12 21.62
N ALA A 155 17.08 18.32 22.61
CA ALA A 155 15.80 17.64 22.59
C ALA A 155 14.64 18.65 22.66
N THR A 156 13.58 18.42 21.90
CA THR A 156 12.45 19.36 21.80
C THR A 156 11.13 18.64 21.53
N LYS A 157 10.04 19.38 21.44
CA LYS A 157 8.73 18.90 20.97
C LYS A 157 8.30 19.70 19.76
N VAL A 158 7.79 19.02 18.74
CA VAL A 158 7.27 19.65 17.52
C VAL A 158 5.85 19.18 17.25
N ALA A 159 5.08 19.98 16.53
CA ALA A 159 3.78 19.62 15.98
C ALA A 159 3.80 19.80 14.46
N ILE A 160 2.89 19.13 13.75
CA ILE A 160 2.70 19.35 12.31
C ILE A 160 1.34 20.02 12.11
N GLU A 161 1.35 21.20 11.52
CA GLU A 161 0.17 22.04 11.32
C GLU A 161 0.04 22.44 9.85
N PHE A 162 -1.19 22.51 9.38
CA PHE A 162 -1.54 23.09 8.09
C PHE A 162 -2.17 24.46 8.32
N VAL A 163 -1.56 25.49 7.73
CA VAL A 163 -2.09 26.86 7.74
C VAL A 163 -2.77 27.12 6.40
N GLY A 164 -4.08 27.27 6.41
CA GLY A 164 -4.87 27.60 5.22
C GLY A 164 -4.55 28.99 4.68
N LYS A 165 -4.96 29.26 3.43
CA LYS A 165 -4.73 30.57 2.78
C LYS A 165 -5.35 31.74 3.54
N GLU A 166 -6.43 31.49 4.26
CA GLU A 166 -7.15 32.46 5.10
C GLU A 166 -6.60 32.54 6.53
N GLY A 167 -5.52 31.82 6.85
CA GLY A 167 -4.87 31.80 8.16
C GLY A 167 -5.43 30.76 9.15
N ALA A 168 -6.51 30.05 8.81
CA ALA A 168 -7.04 28.98 9.64
C ALA A 168 -6.01 27.85 9.84
N VAL A 169 -5.76 27.46 11.09
CA VAL A 169 -4.77 26.43 11.45
C VAL A 169 -5.47 25.11 11.74
N LYS A 170 -5.01 24.04 11.10
CA LYS A 170 -5.42 22.65 11.37
C LYS A 170 -4.21 21.84 11.84
N VAL A 171 -4.28 21.30 13.04
CA VAL A 171 -3.25 20.37 13.54
C VAL A 171 -3.38 19.03 12.80
N LEU A 172 -2.34 18.66 12.06
CA LEU A 172 -2.25 17.38 11.37
C LEU A 172 -1.66 16.29 12.28
N LYS A 173 -0.70 16.66 13.13
CA LYS A 173 -0.12 15.78 14.15
C LYS A 173 0.10 16.56 15.44
N LYS A 174 -0.49 16.08 16.53
CA LYS A 174 -0.31 16.60 17.88
C LYS A 174 1.19 16.60 18.28
N PRO A 175 1.61 17.44 19.24
CA PRO A 175 3.01 17.53 19.65
C PRO A 175 3.65 16.18 19.96
N PHE A 176 4.85 15.93 19.43
CA PHE A 176 5.65 14.74 19.68
C PHE A 176 7.11 15.13 19.96
N ALA A 177 7.80 14.30 20.73
CA ALA A 177 9.17 14.56 21.15
C ALA A 177 10.16 14.18 20.04
N LEU A 178 11.23 14.97 19.94
CA LEU A 178 12.41 14.69 19.14
C LEU A 178 13.66 14.77 20.03
N GLN A 179 14.64 13.94 19.73
CA GLN A 179 15.89 13.82 20.48
C GLN A 179 16.91 14.87 20.04
N ASP A 180 17.92 15.12 20.89
CA ASP A 180 19.10 15.86 20.44
C ASP A 180 19.79 15.08 19.31
N LYS A 181 20.25 15.79 18.28
CA LYS A 181 20.87 15.24 17.06
C LYS A 181 19.98 14.33 16.21
N GLU A 182 18.68 14.23 16.50
CA GLU A 182 17.75 13.58 15.60
C GLU A 182 17.67 14.36 14.28
N ILE A 183 17.59 13.63 13.16
CA ILE A 183 17.40 14.19 11.82
C ILE A 183 15.91 14.10 11.50
N ILE A 184 15.35 15.22 11.04
CA ILE A 184 13.96 15.27 10.58
C ILE A 184 13.90 15.85 9.17
N ASP A 185 13.11 15.19 8.34
CA ASP A 185 12.92 15.53 6.93
C ASP A 185 11.45 15.84 6.65
N THR A 186 11.21 16.76 5.70
CA THR A 186 9.88 17.06 5.18
C THR A 186 9.94 17.12 3.65
N SER A 187 8.95 16.57 3.00
CA SER A 187 8.82 16.60 1.54
C SER A 187 7.35 16.51 1.13
N VAL A 188 7.05 16.91 -0.10
CA VAL A 188 5.69 16.90 -0.64
C VAL A 188 5.67 16.52 -2.12
N MET A 189 4.84 15.54 -2.47
CA MET A 189 4.53 15.24 -3.86
C MET A 189 3.34 16.09 -4.33
N SER A 190 3.53 16.85 -5.40
CA SER A 190 2.46 17.65 -5.99
C SER A 190 1.50 16.78 -6.80
N LYS A 191 0.25 16.67 -6.36
CA LYS A 191 -0.82 15.99 -7.11
C LYS A 191 -0.93 16.47 -8.56
N LYS A 192 -0.86 17.79 -8.78
CA LYS A 192 -0.95 18.37 -10.13
C LYS A 192 0.19 17.89 -11.03
N ALA A 193 1.42 17.90 -10.50
CA ALA A 193 2.59 17.44 -11.25
C ALA A 193 2.55 15.92 -11.49
N LEU A 194 2.10 15.14 -10.50
CA LEU A 194 1.95 13.69 -10.61
C LEU A 194 0.95 13.29 -11.70
N ILE A 195 -0.23 13.94 -11.75
CA ILE A 195 -1.23 13.66 -12.78
C ILE A 195 -0.68 13.99 -14.18
N ALA A 196 -0.06 15.16 -14.34
CA ALA A 196 0.53 15.56 -15.61
C ALA A 196 1.67 14.60 -16.04
N PHE A 197 2.44 14.09 -15.08
CA PHE A 197 3.44 13.06 -15.33
C PHE A 197 2.80 11.77 -15.85
N PHE A 198 1.76 11.24 -15.18
CA PHE A 198 1.09 10.04 -15.67
C PHE A 198 0.46 10.23 -17.05
N GLU A 199 -0.19 11.36 -17.31
CA GLU A 199 -0.75 11.66 -18.64
C GLU A 199 0.33 11.64 -19.72
N LYS A 200 1.49 12.26 -19.44
CA LYS A 200 2.64 12.27 -20.35
C LYS A 200 3.19 10.86 -20.58
N GLU A 201 3.49 10.11 -19.53
CA GLU A 201 4.16 8.81 -19.66
C GLU A 201 3.23 7.73 -20.23
N ILE A 202 1.91 7.81 -20.01
CA ILE A 202 0.94 6.92 -20.67
C ILE A 202 0.88 7.24 -22.17
N ALA A 203 0.86 8.51 -22.56
CA ALA A 203 0.88 8.90 -23.97
C ALA A 203 2.20 8.50 -24.66
N ASP A 204 3.32 8.65 -23.96
CA ASP A 204 4.65 8.28 -24.45
C ASP A 204 4.79 6.76 -24.61
N ALA A 205 4.36 5.97 -23.63
CA ALA A 205 4.33 4.51 -23.74
C ALA A 205 3.52 4.04 -24.98
N LYS A 206 2.41 4.72 -25.27
CA LYS A 206 1.60 4.44 -26.47
C LYS A 206 2.35 4.82 -27.76
N ALA A 207 2.99 5.98 -27.78
CA ALA A 207 3.74 6.45 -28.95
C ALA A 207 4.96 5.56 -29.26
N GLN A 208 5.61 5.04 -28.21
CA GLN A 208 6.76 4.16 -28.34
C GLN A 208 6.40 2.69 -28.57
N ASP A 209 5.12 2.33 -28.44
CA ASP A 209 4.61 0.95 -28.47
C ASP A 209 5.33 0.05 -27.46
N VAL A 210 5.29 0.47 -26.19
CA VAL A 210 5.84 -0.29 -25.05
C VAL A 210 4.76 -0.51 -23.99
N LEU A 211 4.94 -1.56 -23.17
CA LEU A 211 4.06 -1.81 -22.04
C LEU A 211 4.19 -0.70 -21.00
N PHE A 212 3.06 -0.13 -20.60
CA PHE A 212 3.02 0.73 -19.42
C PHE A 212 3.01 -0.15 -18.16
N SER A 213 3.88 0.16 -17.22
CA SER A 213 3.94 -0.51 -15.92
C SER A 213 4.24 0.49 -14.81
N LEU A 214 3.61 0.28 -13.66
CA LEU A 214 3.72 1.07 -12.45
C LEU A 214 4.30 0.17 -11.35
N HIS A 215 5.41 0.63 -10.75
CA HIS A 215 6.15 -0.12 -9.74
C HIS A 215 6.15 0.69 -8.45
N MET A 216 5.49 0.17 -7.42
CA MET A 216 5.28 0.88 -6.15
C MET A 216 5.55 -0.05 -4.97
N LYS A 217 5.33 0.43 -3.74
CA LYS A 217 5.46 -0.40 -2.54
C LYS A 217 4.27 -0.20 -1.61
N ALA A 218 3.06 -0.28 -2.18
CA ALA A 218 1.79 0.12 -1.54
C ALA A 218 1.50 -0.52 -0.18
N THR A 219 1.99 -1.74 0.07
CA THR A 219 1.82 -2.43 1.37
C THR A 219 2.73 -1.87 2.46
N MET A 220 3.94 -1.47 2.11
CA MET A 220 4.89 -0.87 3.05
C MET A 220 4.55 0.61 3.26
N MET A 221 4.39 1.33 2.15
CA MET A 221 4.04 2.74 2.11
C MET A 221 2.51 2.93 2.17
N LYS A 222 1.90 2.44 3.24
CA LYS A 222 0.43 2.25 3.39
C LYS A 222 -0.45 3.51 3.28
N VAL A 223 0.15 4.69 3.11
CA VAL A 223 -0.54 5.98 2.98
C VAL A 223 -0.23 6.64 1.64
N SER A 224 1.05 6.86 1.31
CA SER A 224 1.45 7.58 0.09
C SER A 224 1.15 6.79 -1.18
N ASP A 225 1.61 5.55 -1.24
CA ASP A 225 1.65 4.78 -2.48
C ASP A 225 0.27 4.37 -2.99
N PRO A 226 -0.71 3.97 -2.13
CA PRO A 226 -2.09 3.76 -2.58
C PRO A 226 -2.71 5.00 -3.23
N VAL A 227 -2.40 6.20 -2.74
CA VAL A 227 -2.90 7.46 -3.34
C VAL A 227 -2.24 7.72 -4.70
N ILE A 228 -0.93 7.49 -4.81
CA ILE A 228 -0.20 7.60 -6.09
C ILE A 228 -0.75 6.60 -7.10
N PHE A 229 -0.94 5.35 -6.68
CA PHE A 229 -1.52 4.27 -7.48
C PHE A 229 -2.93 4.64 -7.96
N GLY A 230 -3.77 5.15 -7.05
CA GLY A 230 -5.13 5.55 -7.41
C GLY A 230 -5.18 6.69 -8.43
N HIS A 231 -4.21 7.61 -8.38
CA HIS A 231 -4.05 8.62 -9.43
C HIS A 231 -3.68 8.02 -10.78
N ALA A 232 -2.77 7.03 -10.83
CA ALA A 232 -2.46 6.34 -12.08
C ALA A 232 -3.69 5.62 -12.66
N VAL A 233 -4.48 4.94 -11.83
CA VAL A 233 -5.74 4.29 -12.24
C VAL A 233 -6.71 5.32 -12.83
N LYS A 234 -6.95 6.44 -12.14
CA LYS A 234 -7.85 7.51 -12.63
C LYS A 234 -7.38 8.10 -13.95
N VAL A 235 -6.08 8.30 -14.14
CA VAL A 235 -5.54 8.85 -15.39
C VAL A 235 -5.64 7.84 -16.54
N TYR A 236 -5.30 6.57 -16.29
CA TYR A 236 -5.37 5.53 -17.31
C TYR A 236 -6.81 5.29 -17.79
N TYR A 237 -7.76 5.16 -16.86
CA TYR A 237 -9.19 4.94 -17.13
C TYR A 237 -10.02 6.23 -17.13
N LYS A 238 -9.42 7.38 -17.48
CA LYS A 238 -10.03 8.71 -17.35
C LYS A 238 -11.45 8.78 -17.94
N ALA A 239 -11.65 8.25 -19.15
CA ALA A 239 -12.95 8.26 -19.82
C ALA A 239 -14.06 7.53 -19.03
N VAL A 240 -13.70 6.45 -18.33
CA VAL A 240 -14.63 5.68 -17.49
C VAL A 240 -14.99 6.49 -16.23
N PHE A 241 -14.00 7.07 -15.56
CA PHE A 241 -14.23 7.88 -14.36
C PHE A 241 -14.94 9.20 -14.66
N ASP A 242 -14.71 9.81 -15.82
CA ASP A 242 -15.45 11.00 -16.25
C ASP A 242 -16.94 10.67 -16.47
N LYS A 243 -17.26 9.48 -17.03
CA LYS A 243 -18.63 9.06 -17.33
C LYS A 243 -19.38 8.52 -16.12
N TYR A 244 -18.74 7.71 -15.27
CA TYR A 244 -19.38 6.98 -14.18
C TYR A 244 -18.96 7.44 -12.78
N GLY A 245 -18.17 8.51 -12.66
CA GLY A 245 -17.61 8.96 -11.37
C GLY A 245 -18.66 9.13 -10.27
N GLN A 246 -19.80 9.75 -10.57
CA GLN A 246 -20.89 9.92 -9.60
C GLN A 246 -21.48 8.59 -9.11
N LEU A 247 -21.61 7.61 -10.01
CA LEU A 247 -22.08 6.27 -9.66
C LEU A 247 -21.02 5.53 -8.82
N PHE A 248 -19.75 5.66 -9.17
CA PHE A 248 -18.66 5.06 -8.39
C PHE A 248 -18.57 5.65 -6.99
N ASP A 249 -18.79 6.96 -6.83
CA ASP A 249 -18.88 7.60 -5.51
C ASP A 249 -20.06 7.01 -4.69
N GLN A 250 -21.23 6.82 -5.31
CA GLN A 250 -22.40 6.21 -4.65
C GLN A 250 -22.17 4.75 -4.24
N LEU A 251 -21.42 4.00 -5.04
CA LEU A 251 -21.05 2.61 -4.76
C LEU A 251 -19.91 2.49 -3.73
N GLY A 252 -19.29 3.61 -3.35
CA GLY A 252 -18.12 3.60 -2.45
C GLY A 252 -16.93 2.89 -3.08
N VAL A 253 -16.66 3.15 -4.37
CA VAL A 253 -15.45 2.68 -5.06
C VAL A 253 -14.23 3.43 -4.53
N ASP A 254 -13.27 2.70 -3.98
CA ASP A 254 -11.96 3.25 -3.61
C ASP A 254 -10.90 2.82 -4.61
N VAL A 255 -10.59 3.73 -5.53
CA VAL A 255 -9.61 3.50 -6.60
C VAL A 255 -8.18 3.32 -6.05
N ASN A 256 -7.91 3.71 -4.79
CA ASN A 256 -6.63 3.44 -4.14
C ASN A 256 -6.45 1.95 -3.85
N ASN A 257 -7.52 1.14 -3.91
CA ASN A 257 -7.50 -0.32 -3.90
C ASN A 257 -7.42 -0.93 -5.31
N GLY A 258 -7.33 -0.09 -6.35
CA GLY A 258 -7.15 -0.47 -7.75
C GLY A 258 -8.42 -0.76 -8.53
N LEU A 259 -8.25 -1.13 -9.82
CA LEU A 259 -9.38 -1.44 -10.71
C LEU A 259 -10.18 -2.65 -10.22
N GLY A 260 -9.56 -3.56 -9.46
CA GLY A 260 -10.26 -4.68 -8.84
C GLY A 260 -11.41 -4.24 -7.93
N ASP A 261 -11.28 -3.08 -7.25
CA ASP A 261 -12.35 -2.55 -6.41
C ASP A 261 -13.56 -2.09 -7.24
N VAL A 262 -13.32 -1.47 -8.41
CA VAL A 262 -14.38 -1.14 -9.37
C VAL A 262 -15.14 -2.42 -9.75
N TYR A 263 -14.43 -3.46 -10.20
CA TYR A 263 -15.05 -4.72 -10.59
C TYR A 263 -15.84 -5.40 -9.47
N ALA A 264 -15.37 -5.29 -8.22
CA ALA A 264 -16.07 -5.85 -7.07
C ALA A 264 -17.36 -5.08 -6.75
N LYS A 265 -17.31 -3.74 -6.76
CA LYS A 265 -18.44 -2.89 -6.35
C LYS A 265 -19.57 -2.87 -7.39
N ILE A 266 -19.24 -2.94 -8.68
CA ILE A 266 -20.25 -3.00 -9.75
C ILE A 266 -21.04 -4.32 -9.80
N GLN A 267 -20.64 -5.37 -9.06
CA GLN A 267 -21.42 -6.62 -8.99
C GLN A 267 -22.78 -6.44 -8.31
N SER A 268 -22.96 -5.36 -7.55
CA SER A 268 -24.25 -5.01 -6.94
C SER A 268 -25.24 -4.36 -7.91
N LEU A 269 -24.79 -3.96 -9.11
CA LEU A 269 -25.61 -3.29 -10.10
C LEU A 269 -26.44 -4.27 -10.96
N PRO A 270 -27.54 -3.80 -11.57
CA PRO A 270 -28.22 -4.54 -12.63
C PRO A 270 -27.27 -4.92 -13.76
N GLU A 271 -27.47 -6.11 -14.33
CA GLU A 271 -26.58 -6.70 -15.35
C GLU A 271 -26.30 -5.76 -16.53
N ALA A 272 -27.32 -5.05 -17.02
CA ALA A 272 -27.18 -4.11 -18.13
C ALA A 272 -26.21 -2.96 -17.80
N GLN A 273 -26.29 -2.39 -16.59
CA GLN A 273 -25.38 -1.32 -16.15
C GLN A 273 -23.97 -1.84 -15.92
N ARG A 274 -23.84 -3.02 -15.30
CA ARG A 274 -22.54 -3.67 -15.11
C ARG A 274 -21.85 -3.92 -16.46
N ALA A 275 -22.56 -4.53 -17.41
CA ALA A 275 -22.04 -4.81 -18.76
C ALA A 275 -21.64 -3.52 -19.51
N GLU A 276 -22.39 -2.43 -19.35
CA GLU A 276 -22.05 -1.13 -19.94
C GLU A 276 -20.71 -0.58 -19.38
N ILE A 277 -20.50 -0.66 -18.07
CA ILE A 277 -19.27 -0.21 -17.41
C ILE A 277 -18.08 -1.11 -17.82
N GLU A 278 -18.27 -2.43 -17.84
CA GLU A 278 -17.24 -3.37 -18.27
C GLU A 278 -16.83 -3.13 -19.73
N ALA A 279 -17.79 -2.88 -20.62
CA ALA A 279 -17.52 -2.52 -22.01
C ALA A 279 -16.77 -1.18 -22.13
N ALA A 280 -17.11 -0.19 -21.30
CA ALA A 280 -16.39 1.08 -21.25
C ALA A 280 -14.94 0.91 -20.79
N ILE A 281 -14.68 0.02 -19.82
CA ILE A 281 -13.31 -0.33 -19.40
C ILE A 281 -12.57 -1.02 -20.55
N GLN A 282 -13.20 -1.96 -21.26
CA GLN A 282 -12.58 -2.62 -22.41
C GLN A 282 -12.21 -1.65 -23.53
N ALA A 283 -13.05 -0.64 -23.78
CA ALA A 283 -12.77 0.41 -24.76
C ALA A 283 -11.52 1.25 -24.40
N VAL A 284 -11.18 1.38 -23.12
CA VAL A 284 -9.93 2.04 -22.70
C VAL A 284 -8.72 1.27 -23.20
N TYR A 285 -8.70 -0.06 -23.10
CA TYR A 285 -7.56 -0.87 -23.57
C TYR A 285 -7.32 -0.77 -25.08
N ALA A 286 -8.36 -0.51 -25.87
CA ALA A 286 -8.21 -0.27 -27.31
C ALA A 286 -7.59 1.09 -27.64
N THR A 287 -7.58 2.03 -26.69
CA THR A 287 -7.16 3.42 -26.90
C THR A 287 -5.94 3.84 -26.09
N GLN A 288 -5.56 3.08 -25.05
CA GLN A 288 -4.40 3.31 -24.19
C GLN A 288 -3.24 2.36 -24.55
N PRO A 289 -1.99 2.62 -24.09
CA PRO A 289 -0.91 1.65 -24.23
C PRO A 289 -1.26 0.35 -23.50
N ALA A 290 -0.78 -0.79 -23.98
CA ALA A 290 -0.95 -2.04 -23.27
C ALA A 290 -0.31 -1.99 -21.87
N LEU A 291 -0.97 -2.59 -20.88
CA LEU A 291 -0.46 -2.70 -19.51
C LEU A 291 0.39 -3.94 -19.33
N ALA A 292 1.38 -3.87 -18.43
CA ALA A 292 1.95 -5.06 -17.85
C ALA A 292 0.88 -5.90 -17.14
N MET A 293 0.98 -7.22 -17.28
CA MET A 293 0.03 -8.18 -16.71
C MET A 293 0.64 -8.88 -15.50
N VAL A 294 -0.15 -9.04 -14.46
CA VAL A 294 0.16 -9.90 -13.31
C VAL A 294 -0.17 -11.36 -13.68
N ASP A 295 -1.33 -11.57 -14.31
CA ASP A 295 -1.79 -12.86 -14.82
C ASP A 295 -2.60 -12.60 -16.09
N SER A 296 -2.00 -12.90 -17.25
CA SER A 296 -2.62 -12.64 -18.55
C SER A 296 -3.82 -13.54 -18.85
N ASP A 297 -3.79 -14.79 -18.38
CA ASP A 297 -4.86 -15.77 -18.64
C ASP A 297 -6.14 -15.37 -17.90
N ARG A 298 -5.99 -14.68 -16.77
CA ARG A 298 -7.11 -14.16 -15.95
C ARG A 298 -7.41 -12.69 -16.18
N GLY A 299 -6.68 -12.03 -17.08
CA GLY A 299 -6.86 -10.59 -17.37
C GLY A 299 -6.45 -9.66 -16.22
N ILE A 300 -5.65 -10.13 -15.26
CA ILE A 300 -5.21 -9.32 -14.12
C ILE A 300 -4.03 -8.44 -14.55
N THR A 301 -4.29 -7.15 -14.65
CA THR A 301 -3.30 -6.13 -15.02
C THR A 301 -2.56 -5.57 -13.82
N ASN A 302 -1.44 -4.90 -14.07
CA ASN A 302 -0.66 -4.16 -13.07
C ASN A 302 -1.47 -3.07 -12.31
N LEU A 303 -2.62 -2.64 -12.86
CA LEU A 303 -3.51 -1.67 -12.21
C LEU A 303 -4.69 -2.30 -11.45
N HIS A 304 -4.74 -3.64 -11.33
CA HIS A 304 -5.82 -4.33 -10.63
C HIS A 304 -5.74 -4.20 -9.11
N VAL A 305 -4.59 -4.52 -8.51
CA VAL A 305 -4.38 -4.47 -7.05
C VAL A 305 -3.04 -3.81 -6.75
N PRO A 306 -2.98 -2.77 -5.89
CA PRO A 306 -1.76 -2.01 -5.58
C PRO A 306 -0.62 -2.83 -4.97
N SER A 307 -0.91 -4.02 -4.45
CA SER A 307 0.06 -4.89 -3.78
C SER A 307 0.65 -5.97 -4.68
N ASP A 308 0.20 -6.09 -5.94
CA ASP A 308 0.65 -7.14 -6.84
C ASP A 308 2.03 -6.84 -7.46
N VAL A 309 2.34 -5.56 -7.69
CA VAL A 309 3.59 -5.08 -8.31
C VAL A 309 4.23 -3.96 -7.52
#